data_AF-A0A926VTI9-F1
#
_entry.id   AF-A0A926VTI9-F1
#
_cell.length_a   1.000
_cell.length_b   1.000
_cell.length_c   1.000
_cell.angle_alpha   90.00
_cell.angle_beta   90.00
_cell.angle_gamma   90.00
#
_symmetry.space_group_name_H-M   'P 1'
#
loop_
_entity.id
_entity.type
_entity.pdbx_description
1 polymer ?
#
loop_
_entity_poly.entity_id
_entity_poly.type
_entity_poly.pdbx_seq_one_letter_code
_entity_poly.pdbx_strand_id
1 'polypeptide(L)'
;MKKFTSLIIVGAVLSISAPAFAESRAVNISIGSIGGSLDNAALRTIRQVIGFGVATGTVDKFIVFSPRVGSPIPIEGGLSACAEAGFGISNTKFNAFIQELRSINPKPGTFYNVEPTASCKQK
;
A
#
# COMPACT_ATOMS: atom_id res chain seq x y z
N MET A 1 -53.07 43.64 -22.14
CA MET A 1 -52.82 42.90 -20.88
C MET A 1 -52.97 41.42 -21.21
N LYS A 2 -52.11 40.44 -20.93
CA LYS A 2 -50.77 40.29 -20.31
C LYS A 2 -50.12 39.09 -21.03
N LYS A 3 -48.81 39.15 -21.25
CA LYS A 3 -48.00 38.11 -21.91
C LYS A 3 -47.91 36.88 -20.98
N PHE A 4 -48.18 35.68 -21.49
CA PHE A 4 -47.93 34.43 -20.77
C PHE A 4 -46.49 33.98 -21.01
N THR A 5 -45.64 34.27 -20.03
CA THR A 5 -44.26 33.79 -19.91
C THR A 5 -44.27 32.61 -18.94
N SER A 6 -43.75 31.44 -19.33
CA SER A 6 -43.25 30.36 -18.45
C SER A 6 -42.90 29.13 -19.29
N LEU A 7 -41.86 28.35 -19.06
CA LEU A 7 -40.68 28.40 -18.19
C LEU A 7 -39.82 27.24 -18.73
N ILE A 8 -38.59 27.51 -19.21
CA ILE A 8 -37.67 26.46 -19.65
C ILE A 8 -37.16 25.75 -18.40
N ILE A 9 -37.55 24.49 -18.21
CA ILE A 9 -37.00 23.62 -17.16
C ILE A 9 -35.65 23.11 -17.68
N VAL A 10 -34.57 23.81 -17.31
CA VAL A 10 -33.20 23.31 -17.47
C VAL A 10 -32.98 22.25 -16.40
N GLY A 11 -33.10 20.98 -16.78
CA GLY A 11 -32.75 19.85 -15.92
C GLY A 11 -31.25 19.82 -15.66
N ALA A 12 -30.82 20.33 -14.52
CA ALA A 12 -29.46 20.13 -14.03
C ALA A 12 -29.30 18.65 -13.62
N VAL A 13 -28.64 17.86 -14.48
CA VAL A 13 -28.17 16.53 -14.11
C VAL A 13 -27.05 16.73 -13.09
N LEU A 14 -27.38 16.59 -11.81
CA LEU A 14 -26.40 16.45 -10.74
C LEU A 14 -25.75 15.07 -10.91
N SER A 15 -24.68 15.04 -11.71
CA SER A 15 -23.72 13.95 -11.73
C SER A 15 -23.08 13.88 -10.35
N ILE A 16 -23.70 13.12 -9.44
CA ILE A 16 -23.08 12.73 -8.17
C ILE A 16 -21.96 11.76 -8.57
N SER A 17 -20.82 12.31 -8.97
CA SER A 17 -19.56 11.60 -8.89
C SER A 17 -19.34 11.35 -7.41
N ALA A 18 -19.80 10.20 -6.91
CA ALA A 18 -19.37 9.72 -5.61
C ALA A 18 -17.84 9.84 -5.61
N PRO A 19 -17.23 10.50 -4.62
CA PRO A 19 -15.78 10.49 -4.53
C PRO A 19 -15.40 9.01 -4.50
N ALA A 20 -14.65 8.57 -5.51
CA ALA A 20 -13.98 7.29 -5.43
C ALA A 20 -13.10 7.39 -4.19
N PHE A 21 -13.60 6.87 -3.08
CA PHE A 21 -12.83 6.78 -1.85
C PHE A 21 -11.49 6.20 -2.27
N ALA A 22 -10.41 6.90 -1.94
CA ALA A 22 -9.06 6.44 -2.22
C ALA A 22 -8.88 5.15 -1.41
N GLU A 23 -9.30 4.03 -2.01
CA GLU A 23 -9.10 2.70 -1.52
C GLU A 23 -7.60 2.59 -1.28
N SER A 24 -7.21 2.23 -0.05
CA SER A 24 -5.80 2.10 0.31
C SER A 24 -5.23 0.89 -0.43
N ARG A 25 -4.91 1.10 -1.71
CA ARG A 25 -4.44 0.06 -2.62
C ARG A 25 -2.95 -0.15 -2.50
N ALA A 26 -2.34 0.26 -1.40
CA ALA A 26 -0.93 0.10 -1.18
C ALA A 26 -0.61 -0.12 0.31
N VAL A 27 0.57 -0.68 0.55
CA VAL A 27 1.07 -0.97 1.89
C VAL A 27 2.55 -0.65 1.98
N ASN A 28 2.92 0.13 2.98
CA ASN A 28 4.30 0.34 3.37
C ASN A 28 4.77 -0.84 4.22
N ILE A 29 5.95 -1.34 3.91
CA ILE A 29 6.57 -2.49 4.55
C ILE A 29 7.92 -2.03 5.09
N SER A 30 8.16 -2.24 6.37
CA SER A 30 9.45 -1.92 6.98
C SER A 30 9.88 -3.01 7.93
N ILE A 31 11.13 -3.45 7.81
CA ILE A 31 11.78 -4.39 8.72
C ILE A 31 13.22 -3.93 8.95
N GLY A 32 13.66 -3.99 10.20
CA GLY A 32 15.01 -3.61 10.60
C GLY A 32 15.33 -4.04 12.02
N SER A 33 16.57 -3.80 12.46
CA SER A 33 17.04 -4.11 13.81
C SER A 33 16.78 -2.96 14.78
N ILE A 34 16.52 -3.28 16.05
CA ILE A 34 16.43 -2.32 17.18
C ILE A 34 17.68 -2.34 18.08
N GLY A 35 18.84 -2.77 17.57
CA GLY A 35 20.10 -2.83 18.32
C GLY A 35 20.67 -4.23 18.53
N GLY A 36 20.29 -5.19 17.68
CA GLY A 36 20.83 -6.55 17.63
C GLY A 36 20.97 -7.10 16.20
N SER A 37 21.10 -8.42 16.06
CA SER A 37 21.10 -9.04 14.72
C SER A 37 19.70 -9.03 14.11
N LEU A 38 19.58 -8.55 12.87
CA LEU A 38 18.36 -8.65 12.09
C LEU A 38 17.95 -10.11 11.87
N ASP A 39 16.66 -10.42 12.03
CA ASP A 39 16.11 -11.73 11.68
C ASP A 39 16.10 -11.93 10.15
N ASN A 40 17.19 -12.46 9.63
CA ASN A 40 17.37 -12.72 8.20
C ASN A 40 16.38 -13.76 7.65
N ALA A 41 15.86 -14.66 8.49
CA ALA A 41 14.85 -15.62 8.07
C ALA A 41 13.53 -14.90 7.79
N ALA A 42 13.09 -14.05 8.72
CA ALA A 42 11.90 -13.21 8.52
C ALA A 42 12.04 -12.29 7.29
N LEU A 43 13.19 -11.63 7.12
CA LEU A 43 13.48 -10.80 5.95
C LEU A 43 13.36 -11.59 4.63
N ARG A 44 13.86 -12.83 4.60
CA ARG A 44 13.77 -13.70 3.43
C ARG A 44 12.32 -14.08 3.14
N THR A 45 11.54 -14.45 4.16
CA THR A 45 10.11 -14.77 4.01
C THR A 45 9.34 -13.57 3.49
N ILE A 46 9.56 -12.36 4.02
CA ILE A 46 8.94 -11.13 3.52
C ILE A 46 9.23 -10.94 2.03
N ARG A 47 10.49 -11.10 1.60
CA ARG A 47 10.88 -10.99 0.19
C ARG A 47 10.20 -12.06 -0.68
N GLN A 48 10.01 -13.27 -0.16
CA GLN A 48 9.31 -14.34 -0.88
C GLN A 48 7.82 -14.03 -1.05
N VAL A 49 7.13 -13.58 0.00
CA VAL A 49 5.72 -13.18 -0.07
C VAL A 49 5.53 -12.03 -1.06
N ILE A 50 6.39 -11.00 -1.00
CA ILE A 50 6.37 -9.90 -1.96
C ILE A 50 6.63 -10.40 -3.38
N GLY A 51 7.67 -11.21 -3.59
CA GLY A 51 8.02 -11.75 -4.90
C GLY A 51 6.91 -12.59 -5.51
N PHE A 52 6.22 -13.40 -4.70
CA PHE A 52 5.03 -14.13 -5.13
C PHE A 52 3.86 -13.19 -5.47
N GLY A 53 3.63 -12.16 -4.67
CA GLY A 53 2.64 -11.12 -4.96
C GLY A 53 2.87 -10.43 -6.30
N VAL A 54 4.13 -10.11 -6.62
CA VAL A 54 4.54 -9.54 -7.91
C VAL A 54 4.35 -10.56 -9.04
N ALA A 55 4.87 -11.79 -8.88
CA ALA A 55 4.80 -12.83 -9.90
C ALA A 55 3.36 -13.24 -10.26
N THR A 56 2.42 -13.14 -9.32
CA THR A 56 1.00 -13.46 -9.52
C THR A 56 0.13 -12.27 -9.92
N GLY A 57 0.74 -11.09 -10.16
CA GLY A 57 0.03 -9.85 -10.51
C GLY A 57 -0.83 -9.29 -9.36
N THR A 58 -0.66 -9.78 -8.14
CA THR A 58 -1.33 -9.20 -6.95
C THR A 58 -0.78 -7.82 -6.63
N VAL A 59 0.51 -7.60 -6.92
CA VAL A 59 1.24 -6.35 -6.77
C VAL A 59 1.81 -5.94 -8.13
N ASP A 60 1.37 -4.81 -8.69
CA ASP A 60 1.93 -4.30 -9.96
C ASP A 60 3.08 -3.32 -9.74
N LYS A 61 3.06 -2.63 -8.59
CA LYS A 61 4.05 -1.61 -8.29
C LYS A 61 4.69 -1.89 -6.94
N PHE A 62 5.99 -2.11 -7.00
CA PHE A 62 6.82 -2.35 -5.83
C PHE A 62 7.99 -1.37 -5.84
N ILE A 63 8.09 -0.54 -4.80
CA ILE A 63 9.18 0.44 -4.64
C ILE A 63 9.99 0.06 -3.42
N VAL A 64 11.30 -0.10 -3.58
CA VAL A 64 12.24 -0.23 -2.46
C VAL A 64 12.84 1.15 -2.18
N PHE A 65 12.79 1.59 -0.93
CA PHE A 65 13.37 2.85 -0.50
C PHE A 65 14.79 2.61 0.04
N SER A 66 15.74 3.41 -0.40
CA SER A 66 17.06 3.46 0.23
C SER A 66 16.96 4.11 1.60
N PRO A 67 17.58 3.55 2.66
CA PRO A 67 17.72 4.24 3.93
C PRO A 67 18.40 5.61 3.71
N ARG A 68 17.73 6.68 4.14
CA ARG A 68 18.34 8.02 4.17
C ARG A 68 19.23 8.15 5.40
N VAL A 69 20.23 9.04 5.36
CA VAL A 69 20.97 9.43 6.56
C VAL A 69 19.96 9.94 7.60
N GLY A 70 19.97 9.36 8.80
CA GLY A 70 18.98 9.65 9.86
C GLY A 70 17.64 8.90 9.75
N SER A 71 17.51 7.93 8.83
CA SER A 71 16.32 7.06 8.72
C SER A 71 16.21 6.10 9.91
N PRO A 72 14.98 5.75 10.35
CA PRO A 72 14.77 4.74 11.40
C PRO A 72 15.17 3.32 10.99
N ILE A 73 15.37 3.07 9.69
CA ILE A 73 15.95 1.79 9.23
C ILE A 73 17.47 1.94 9.17
N PRO A 74 18.22 1.19 9.99
CA PRO A 74 19.69 1.25 9.98
C PRO A 74 20.26 0.85 8.63
N ILE A 75 21.43 1.42 8.28
CA ILE A 75 22.21 1.01 7.09
C ILE A 75 22.69 -0.44 7.22
N GLU A 76 22.73 -0.95 8.46
CA GLU A 76 23.17 -2.31 8.83
C GLU A 76 22.27 -3.44 8.30
N GLY A 77 21.13 -3.13 7.70
CA GLY A 77 20.30 -4.07 6.94
C GLY A 77 18.81 -3.88 7.14
N GLY A 78 18.02 -4.53 6.28
CA GLY A 78 16.56 -4.50 6.36
C GLY A 78 15.87 -4.36 5.01
N LEU A 79 14.62 -3.91 5.07
CA LEU A 79 13.83 -3.54 3.91
C LEU A 79 12.93 -2.36 4.30
N SER A 80 12.97 -1.30 3.48
CA SER A 80 11.92 -0.29 3.44
C SER A 80 11.30 -0.37 2.05
N ALA A 81 10.00 -0.60 1.96
CA ALA A 81 9.35 -0.72 0.67
C ALA A 81 7.89 -0.31 0.70
N CYS A 82 7.30 -0.17 -0.48
CA CYS A 82 5.87 -0.06 -0.68
C CYS A 82 5.43 -1.03 -1.78
N ALA A 83 4.33 -1.75 -1.54
CA ALA A 83 3.67 -2.61 -2.51
C ALA A 83 2.26 -2.09 -2.80
N GLU A 84 1.91 -1.91 -4.07
CA GLU A 84 0.62 -1.41 -4.53
C GLU A 84 -0.09 -2.47 -5.38
N ALA A 85 -1.39 -2.63 -5.12
CA ALA A 85 -2.26 -3.62 -5.71
C ALA A 85 -2.26 -3.53 -7.24
N GLY A 86 -2.29 -4.68 -7.89
CA GLY A 86 -2.36 -4.76 -9.34
C GLY A 86 -3.67 -4.24 -9.94
N PHE A 87 -3.63 -3.84 -11.21
CA PHE A 87 -4.81 -3.44 -11.95
C PHE A 87 -5.82 -4.60 -12.03
N GLY A 88 -7.07 -4.33 -11.65
CA GLY A 88 -8.14 -5.34 -11.63
C GLY A 88 -8.07 -6.34 -10.47
N ILE A 89 -7.12 -6.19 -9.55
CA ILE A 89 -7.08 -7.01 -8.33
C ILE A 89 -8.15 -6.53 -7.35
N SER A 90 -8.92 -7.48 -6.80
CA SER A 90 -9.93 -7.18 -5.79
C SER A 90 -9.31 -6.86 -4.44
N ASN A 91 -10.01 -6.05 -3.65
CA ASN A 91 -9.66 -5.78 -2.25
C ASN A 91 -9.43 -7.07 -1.45
N THR A 92 -10.25 -8.10 -1.66
CA THR A 92 -10.12 -9.37 -0.95
C THR A 92 -8.78 -10.03 -1.23
N LYS A 93 -8.34 -10.06 -2.49
CA LYS A 93 -7.06 -10.67 -2.88
C LYS A 93 -5.87 -9.86 -2.37
N PHE A 94 -5.92 -8.54 -2.46
CA PHE A 94 -4.86 -7.69 -1.93
C PHE A 94 -4.80 -7.72 -0.39
N ASN A 95 -5.95 -7.78 0.29
CA ASN A 95 -6.01 -7.95 1.74
C ASN A 95 -5.47 -9.30 2.18
N ALA A 96 -5.70 -10.38 1.43
CA ALA A 96 -5.09 -11.68 1.71
C ALA A 96 -3.56 -11.61 1.66
N PHE A 97 -2.99 -10.92 0.67
CA PHE A 97 -1.56 -10.62 0.60
C PHE A 97 -1.05 -9.83 1.82
N ILE A 98 -1.79 -8.79 2.25
CA ILE A 98 -1.44 -8.02 3.46
C ILE A 98 -1.48 -8.90 4.72
N GLN A 99 -2.46 -9.80 4.83
CA GLN A 99 -2.57 -10.72 5.96
C GLN A 99 -1.43 -11.74 5.98
N GLU A 100 -1.03 -12.25 4.82
CA GLU A 100 0.13 -13.13 4.70
C GLU A 100 1.41 -12.43 5.19
N LEU A 101 1.63 -11.18 4.78
CA LEU A 101 2.71 -10.35 5.30
C LEU A 101 2.64 -10.20 6.83
N ARG A 102 1.47 -9.81 7.37
CA ARG A 102 1.27 -9.61 8.82
C ARG A 102 1.40 -10.88 9.66
N SER A 103 1.26 -12.06 9.06
CA SER A 103 1.44 -13.33 9.74
C SER A 103 2.91 -13.62 10.11
N ILE A 104 3.86 -12.91 9.49
CA ILE A 104 5.29 -13.05 9.74
C ILE A 104 5.62 -12.38 11.08
N ASN A 105 6.13 -13.19 12.00
CA ASN A 105 6.54 -12.75 13.34
C ASN A 105 8.06 -12.86 13.48
N PRO A 106 8.82 -11.75 13.31
CA PRO A 106 10.26 -11.76 13.51
C PRO A 106 10.63 -12.03 14.96
N LYS A 107 11.86 -12.53 15.18
CA LYS A 107 12.44 -12.68 16.52
C LYS A 107 12.56 -11.33 17.25
N PRO A 108 12.52 -11.34 18.60
CA PRO A 108 12.83 -10.16 19.40
C PRO A 108 14.14 -9.51 18.97
N GLY A 109 14.20 -8.17 18.98
CA GLY A 109 15.35 -7.42 18.45
C GLY A 109 15.22 -7.02 16.97
N THR A 110 14.15 -7.46 16.29
CA THR A 110 13.76 -7.00 14.95
C THR A 110 12.39 -6.32 15.00
N PHE A 111 12.27 -5.12 14.43
CA PHE A 111 10.97 -4.49 14.22
C PHE A 111 10.43 -4.88 12.84
N TYR A 112 9.11 -4.98 12.72
CA TYR A 112 8.43 -5.22 11.45
C TYR A 112 7.05 -4.55 11.43
N ASN A 113 6.81 -3.70 10.44
CA ASN A 113 5.55 -2.96 10.27
C ASN A 113 5.01 -3.10 8.85
N VAL A 114 3.68 -3.19 8.76
CA VAL A 114 2.88 -3.31 7.53
C VAL A 114 1.71 -2.33 7.61
N GLU A 115 1.91 -1.14 7.04
CA GLU A 115 1.03 0.03 7.20
C GLU A 115 0.30 0.38 5.91
N PRO A 116 -1.05 0.45 5.90
CA PRO A 116 -1.81 0.87 4.73
C PRO A 116 -1.42 2.28 4.26
N THR A 117 -1.42 2.49 2.95
CA THR A 117 -1.25 3.80 2.33
C THR A 117 -2.11 3.90 1.06
N ALA A 118 -2.43 5.12 0.63
CA ALA A 118 -3.25 5.35 -0.55
C ALA A 118 -2.57 4.85 -1.84
N SER A 119 -1.26 5.08 -1.97
CA SER A 119 -0.47 4.66 -3.12
C SER A 119 1.02 4.63 -2.78
N CYS A 120 1.80 3.91 -3.59
CA CYS A 120 3.25 3.95 -3.51
C CYS A 120 3.79 5.23 -4.16
N LYS A 121 4.42 6.09 -3.36
CA LYS A 121 5.04 7.33 -3.83
C LYS A 121 6.55 7.15 -3.89
N GLN A 122 7.19 7.62 -4.96
CA GLN A 122 8.63 7.85 -4.93
C GLN A 122 8.90 8.94 -3.89
N LYS A 123 9.87 8.69 -3.00
CA LYS A 123 10.23 9.61 -1.93
C LYS A 123 11.36 10.52 -2.34
#